data_AF-A0A323V6L3-F1
#
_entry.id   AF-A0A323V6L3-F1
#
_cell.length_a   1.000
_cell.length_b   1.000
_cell.length_c   1.000
_cell.angle_alpha   90.00
_cell.angle_beta   90.00
_cell.angle_gamma   90.00
#
_symmetry.space_group_name_H-M   'P 1'
#
loop_
_entity.id
_entity.type
_entity.pdbx_description
1 polymer ?
#
loop_
_entity_poly.entity_id
_entity_poly.type
_entity_poly.pdbx_seq_one_letter_code
_entity_poly.pdbx_strand_id
1 'polypeptide(L)'
;LGERALVEFAVVDGRLTAVVAVAGRVRVHRLGPVDAVAREMHHLFFALRRMAGPVAGPGLRSRLATAAARIDAAVLAPLAAEFGDRDLVVVPTQPLHALPWSVLPSCRGRAVSVAPSAALWLTATGRPMPAGGRTVLVAGPDLVHAELEVKELAELHPGATVLTGDRARVADVLTATAGAALVHLAAHGRFRADAPQFSALDLADGPLTGHDVERLPVAPGCAVLSACETGTTAVLAGGELLGLAASLLAIGVRTVIAPVLQVPDAETAPLMTGLHSGLRAGQPAAAALAAAAERAAAGSDADAATAAAFICVGA
;
A
#
# COMPACT_ATOMS: atom_id res chain seq x y z
N LEU A 1 4.26 15.62 13.08
CA LEU A 1 3.78 15.95 11.72
C LEU A 1 4.87 16.56 10.84
N GLY A 2 5.78 17.40 11.38
CA GLY A 2 6.82 18.03 10.54
C GLY A 2 6.16 18.88 9.46
N GLU A 3 6.63 18.77 8.22
CA GLU A 3 6.06 19.43 7.04
C GLU A 3 4.77 18.77 6.50
N ARG A 4 4.27 17.70 7.13
CA ARG A 4 3.11 16.92 6.66
C ARG A 4 1.80 17.46 7.23
N ALA A 5 0.71 17.18 6.52
CA ALA A 5 -0.65 17.37 7.03
C ALA A 5 -1.28 16.04 7.41
N LEU A 6 -1.93 15.97 8.57
CA LEU A 6 -2.75 14.81 8.94
C LEU A 6 -4.22 15.10 8.65
N VAL A 7 -4.88 14.16 7.98
CA VAL A 7 -6.31 14.18 7.68
C VAL A 7 -6.94 12.91 8.22
N GLU A 8 -7.72 13.03 9.29
CA GLU A 8 -8.42 11.93 9.92
C GLU A 8 -9.91 12.00 9.60
N PHE A 9 -10.48 10.89 9.13
CA PHE A 9 -11.88 10.79 8.75
C PHE A 9 -12.68 10.00 9.78
N ALA A 10 -13.91 10.44 10.04
CA ALA A 10 -14.90 9.73 10.83
C ALA A 10 -16.27 9.81 10.15
N VAL A 11 -17.17 8.87 10.47
CA VAL A 11 -18.58 8.93 10.05
C VAL A 11 -19.43 9.33 11.25
N VAL A 12 -20.19 10.42 11.10
CA VAL A 12 -21.13 10.92 12.10
C VAL A 12 -22.47 11.10 11.41
N ASP A 13 -23.52 10.42 11.88
CA ASP A 13 -24.88 10.47 11.32
C ASP A 13 -24.93 10.25 9.80
N GLY A 14 -24.17 9.26 9.30
CA GLY A 14 -24.10 8.92 7.87
C GLY A 14 -23.32 9.92 7.01
N ARG A 15 -22.62 10.88 7.62
CA ARG A 15 -21.82 11.89 6.93
C ARG A 15 -20.36 11.78 7.29
N LEU A 16 -19.49 12.02 6.31
CA LEU A 16 -18.07 12.13 6.56
C LEU A 16 -17.76 13.43 7.31
N THR A 17 -16.90 13.31 8.30
CA THR A 17 -16.27 14.42 9.01
C THR A 17 -14.77 14.23 8.89
N ALA A 18 -14.03 15.30 8.62
CA ALA A 18 -12.58 15.30 8.57
C ALA A 18 -12.00 16.20 9.65
N VAL A 19 -10.99 15.70 10.35
CA VAL A 19 -10.14 16.47 11.26
C VAL A 19 -8.80 16.67 10.57
N VAL A 20 -8.44 17.92 10.32
CA VAL A 20 -7.19 18.29 9.65
C VAL A 20 -6.24 18.92 10.66
N ALA A 21 -5.06 18.34 10.82
CA ALA A 21 -4.01 18.83 11.70
C ALA A 21 -2.77 19.25 10.89
N VAL A 22 -2.42 20.53 10.95
CA VAL A 22 -1.29 21.13 10.23
C VAL A 22 -0.63 22.19 11.10
N ALA A 23 0.70 22.14 11.25
CA ALA A 23 1.49 23.16 11.96
C ALA A 23 0.92 23.55 13.34
N GLY A 24 0.47 22.55 14.13
CA GLY A 24 -0.08 22.74 15.47
C GLY A 24 -1.53 23.25 15.52
N ARG A 25 -2.19 23.45 14.37
CA ARG A 25 -3.61 23.82 14.28
C ARG A 25 -4.44 22.60 13.91
N VAL A 26 -5.61 22.49 14.53
CA VAL A 26 -6.58 21.43 14.25
C VAL A 26 -7.89 22.08 13.83
N ARG A 27 -8.46 21.62 12.70
CA ARG A 27 -9.77 22.08 12.20
C ARG A 27 -10.65 20.89 11.88
N VAL A 28 -11.94 21.06 12.13
CA VAL A 28 -12.96 20.04 11.86
C VAL A 28 -13.82 20.51 10.70
N HIS A 29 -13.98 19.65 9.70
CA HIS A 29 -14.73 19.91 8.48
C HIS A 29 -15.85 18.88 8.35
N ARG A 30 -17.08 19.35 8.18
CA ARG A 30 -18.23 18.49 7.85
C ARG A 30 -18.29 18.34 6.35
N LEU A 31 -18.25 17.09 5.87
CA LEU A 31 -18.26 16.75 4.46
C LEU A 31 -19.64 16.20 4.05
N GLY A 32 -19.67 15.51 2.91
CA GLY A 32 -20.87 14.91 2.32
C GLY A 32 -21.30 13.58 2.96
N PRO A 33 -22.44 13.02 2.49
CA PRO A 33 -22.89 11.68 2.86
C PRO A 33 -21.86 10.61 2.47
N VAL A 34 -21.59 9.66 3.37
CA VAL A 34 -20.61 8.59 3.14
C VAL A 34 -21.01 7.69 1.96
N ASP A 35 -22.30 7.42 1.79
CA ASP A 35 -22.83 6.56 0.73
C ASP A 35 -22.58 7.11 -0.68
N ALA A 36 -22.51 8.44 -0.81
CA ALA A 36 -22.17 9.06 -2.09
C ALA A 36 -20.74 8.72 -2.51
N VAL A 37 -19.81 8.74 -1.55
CA VAL A 37 -18.41 8.34 -1.79
C VAL A 37 -18.32 6.84 -2.03
N ALA A 38 -19.03 6.02 -1.26
CA ALA A 38 -19.07 4.57 -1.44
C ALA A 38 -19.49 4.17 -2.87
N ARG A 39 -20.51 4.83 -3.44
CA ARG A 39 -20.95 4.58 -4.83
C ARG A 39 -19.86 4.91 -5.85
N GLU A 40 -19.19 6.04 -5.70
CA GLU A 40 -18.10 6.41 -6.62
C GLU A 40 -16.89 5.49 -6.47
N MET A 41 -16.61 4.98 -5.26
CA MET A 41 -15.59 3.96 -5.05
C MET A 41 -15.90 2.67 -5.83
N HIS A 42 -17.16 2.24 -5.92
CA HIS A 42 -17.53 1.10 -6.76
C HIS A 42 -17.18 1.34 -8.24
N HIS A 43 -17.44 2.55 -8.77
CA HIS A 43 -17.09 2.89 -10.16
C HIS A 43 -15.58 2.94 -10.37
N LEU A 44 -14.84 3.49 -9.40
CA LEU A 44 -13.38 3.54 -9.42
C LEU A 44 -12.77 2.14 -9.47
N PHE A 45 -13.17 1.24 -8.55
CA PHE A 45 -12.64 -0.12 -8.52
C PHE A 45 -13.06 -0.93 -9.76
N PHE A 46 -14.27 -0.72 -10.26
CA PHE A 46 -14.71 -1.34 -11.50
C PHE A 46 -13.81 -0.94 -12.68
N ALA A 47 -13.48 0.34 -12.81
CA ALA A 47 -12.58 0.82 -13.86
C ALA A 47 -11.17 0.23 -13.71
N LEU A 48 -10.58 0.28 -12.50
CA LEU A 48 -9.24 -0.27 -12.24
C LEU A 48 -9.15 -1.77 -12.55
N ARG A 49 -10.12 -2.57 -12.07
CA ARG A 49 -10.14 -4.02 -12.35
C ARG A 49 -10.26 -4.32 -13.84
N ARG A 50 -10.98 -3.49 -14.58
CA ARG A 50 -11.11 -3.67 -16.04
C ARG A 50 -9.84 -3.25 -16.78
N MET A 51 -9.13 -2.24 -16.29
CA MET A 51 -7.84 -1.80 -16.82
C MET A 51 -6.72 -2.81 -16.55
N ALA A 52 -6.74 -3.46 -15.38
CA ALA A 52 -5.85 -4.55 -15.03
C ALA A 52 -6.22 -5.89 -15.71
N GLY A 53 -7.41 -5.99 -16.30
CA GLY A 53 -7.87 -7.23 -16.93
C GLY A 53 -7.43 -7.38 -18.39
N PRO A 54 -7.49 -8.60 -18.96
CA PRO A 54 -7.05 -8.89 -20.33
C PRO A 54 -7.90 -8.24 -21.43
N VAL A 55 -9.06 -7.68 -21.08
CA VAL A 55 -9.98 -7.04 -22.04
C VAL A 55 -10.20 -5.60 -21.62
N ALA A 56 -9.32 -4.70 -22.06
CA ALA A 56 -9.51 -3.27 -21.90
C ALA A 56 -10.69 -2.80 -22.78
N GLY A 57 -11.58 -2.00 -22.20
CA GLY A 57 -12.66 -1.33 -22.93
C GLY A 57 -12.27 0.12 -23.23
N PRO A 58 -12.81 0.73 -24.29
CA PRO A 58 -12.54 2.14 -24.58
C PRO A 58 -13.02 3.03 -23.43
N GLY A 59 -12.24 4.07 -23.12
CA GLY A 59 -12.61 5.11 -22.15
C GLY A 59 -12.47 4.75 -20.68
N LEU A 60 -11.83 3.62 -20.32
CA LEU A 60 -11.65 3.22 -18.92
C LEU A 60 -10.88 4.27 -18.09
N ARG A 61 -9.79 4.84 -18.64
CA ARG A 61 -9.07 5.95 -17.98
C ARG A 61 -9.96 7.15 -17.69
N SER A 62 -10.84 7.51 -18.63
CA SER A 62 -11.76 8.64 -18.45
C SER A 62 -12.79 8.35 -17.35
N ARG A 63 -13.30 7.12 -17.27
CA ARG A 63 -14.19 6.67 -16.19
C ARG A 63 -13.48 6.69 -14.83
N LEU A 64 -12.25 6.16 -14.77
CA LEU A 64 -11.41 6.21 -13.58
C LEU A 64 -11.20 7.66 -13.12
N ALA A 65 -10.78 8.55 -14.04
CA ALA A 65 -10.54 9.95 -13.74
C ALA A 65 -11.81 10.67 -13.25
N THR A 66 -12.97 10.34 -13.83
CA THR A 66 -14.27 10.92 -13.43
C THR A 66 -14.65 10.48 -12.02
N ALA A 67 -14.56 9.18 -11.71
CA ALA A 67 -14.85 8.66 -10.38
C ALA A 67 -13.86 9.23 -9.34
N ALA A 68 -12.57 9.25 -9.66
CA ALA A 68 -11.54 9.83 -8.80
C ALA A 68 -11.79 11.31 -8.51
N ALA A 69 -12.14 12.12 -9.52
CA ALA A 69 -12.45 13.54 -9.33
C ALA A 69 -13.69 13.76 -8.45
N ARG A 70 -14.72 12.90 -8.55
CA ARG A 70 -15.91 12.99 -7.71
C ARG A 70 -15.63 12.60 -6.26
N ILE A 71 -14.82 11.57 -6.04
CA ILE A 71 -14.37 11.18 -4.69
C ILE A 71 -13.53 12.31 -4.09
N ASP A 72 -12.58 12.84 -4.84
CA ASP A 72 -11.72 13.94 -4.41
C ASP A 72 -12.53 15.19 -4.03
N ALA A 73 -13.49 15.58 -4.87
CA ALA A 73 -14.41 16.69 -4.60
C ALA A 73 -15.25 16.48 -3.32
N ALA A 74 -15.54 15.23 -2.96
CA ALA A 74 -16.31 14.90 -1.76
C ALA A 74 -15.44 14.75 -0.50
N VAL A 75 -14.13 14.49 -0.65
CA VAL A 75 -13.24 14.06 0.43
C VAL A 75 -12.09 15.03 0.69
N LEU A 76 -11.26 15.32 -0.32
CA LEU A 76 -10.00 16.07 -0.14
C LEU A 76 -10.04 17.50 -0.68
N ALA A 77 -10.70 17.75 -1.81
CA ALA A 77 -10.76 19.10 -2.39
C ALA A 77 -11.33 20.15 -1.41
N PRO A 78 -12.36 19.86 -0.59
CA PRO A 78 -12.85 20.82 0.41
C PRO A 78 -11.84 21.15 1.52
N LEU A 79 -10.78 20.34 1.66
CA LEU A 79 -9.74 20.45 2.68
C LEU A 79 -8.43 21.01 2.11
N ALA A 80 -8.33 21.20 0.78
CA ALA A 80 -7.08 21.52 0.10
C ALA A 80 -6.41 22.80 0.62
N ALA A 81 -7.18 23.81 1.00
CA ALA A 81 -6.68 25.05 1.58
C ALA A 81 -5.95 24.85 2.92
N GLU A 82 -6.26 23.78 3.66
CA GLU A 82 -5.63 23.48 4.95
C GLU A 82 -4.24 22.86 4.77
N PHE A 83 -4.11 21.89 3.87
CA PHE A 83 -2.87 21.15 3.69
C PHE A 83 -1.95 21.72 2.60
N GLY A 84 -2.46 22.49 1.63
CA GLY A 84 -1.65 23.10 0.56
C GLY A 84 -0.90 22.04 -0.24
N ASP A 85 0.42 22.18 -0.40
CA ASP A 85 1.28 21.22 -1.13
C ASP A 85 1.95 20.17 -0.23
N ARG A 86 1.58 20.09 1.05
CA ARG A 86 2.20 19.19 2.03
C ARG A 86 1.87 17.72 1.80
N ASP A 87 2.83 16.84 1.99
CA ASP A 87 2.57 15.40 2.07
C ASP A 87 1.49 15.06 3.10
N LEU A 88 0.70 14.01 2.83
CA LEU A 88 -0.47 13.65 3.62
C LEU A 88 -0.22 12.40 4.47
N VAL A 89 -0.70 12.47 5.70
CA VAL A 89 -0.97 11.32 6.56
C VAL A 89 -2.48 11.19 6.66
N VAL A 90 -3.03 10.14 6.09
CA VAL A 90 -4.47 9.90 6.06
C VAL A 90 -4.84 8.82 7.06
N VAL A 91 -5.77 9.13 7.96
CA VAL A 91 -6.40 8.16 8.85
C VAL A 91 -7.83 7.95 8.37
N PRO A 92 -8.11 6.93 7.56
CA PRO A 92 -9.43 6.73 6.98
C PRO A 92 -10.42 6.10 7.96
N THR A 93 -11.69 6.24 7.63
CA THR A 93 -12.82 5.44 8.15
C THR A 93 -13.40 4.62 7.01
N GLN A 94 -14.20 3.61 7.29
CA GLN A 94 -14.95 2.92 6.23
C GLN A 94 -15.88 3.91 5.49
N PRO A 95 -15.98 3.79 4.14
CA PRO A 95 -15.36 2.80 3.25
C PRO A 95 -13.94 3.16 2.76
N LEU A 96 -13.35 4.27 3.20
CA LEU A 96 -12.15 4.89 2.62
C LEU A 96 -10.84 4.13 2.86
N HIS A 97 -10.79 3.10 3.71
CA HIS A 97 -9.53 2.38 3.98
C HIS A 97 -8.90 1.74 2.74
N ALA A 98 -9.73 1.23 1.83
CA ALA A 98 -9.24 0.59 0.61
C ALA A 98 -9.01 1.59 -0.53
N LEU A 99 -9.29 2.89 -0.33
CA LEU A 99 -9.25 3.88 -1.41
C LEU A 99 -7.82 3.98 -2.00
N PRO A 100 -7.67 3.82 -3.33
CA PRO A 100 -6.44 4.13 -4.05
C PRO A 100 -6.09 5.62 -4.00
N TRP A 101 -5.54 6.12 -2.89
CA TRP A 101 -5.36 7.57 -2.67
C TRP A 101 -4.61 8.26 -3.81
N SER A 102 -3.62 7.60 -4.42
CA SER A 102 -2.80 8.12 -5.51
C SER A 102 -3.58 8.49 -6.78
N VAL A 103 -4.79 7.96 -6.99
CA VAL A 103 -5.59 8.31 -8.17
C VAL A 103 -6.35 9.63 -8.03
N LEU A 104 -6.53 10.11 -6.79
CA LEU A 104 -7.25 11.35 -6.51
C LEU A 104 -6.44 12.56 -6.97
N PRO A 105 -7.07 13.55 -7.65
CA PRO A 105 -6.41 14.79 -8.04
C PRO A 105 -5.58 15.46 -6.93
N SER A 106 -6.08 15.54 -5.69
CA SER A 106 -5.36 16.18 -4.58
C SER A 106 -4.10 15.42 -4.12
N CYS A 107 -3.96 14.14 -4.51
CA CYS A 107 -2.87 13.26 -4.11
C CYS A 107 -1.87 12.97 -5.24
N ARG A 108 -2.13 13.39 -6.48
CA ARG A 108 -1.23 13.12 -7.61
C ARG A 108 0.15 13.73 -7.36
N GLY A 109 1.20 12.92 -7.52
CA GLY A 109 2.59 13.33 -7.29
C GLY A 109 2.94 13.63 -5.82
N ARG A 110 2.01 13.43 -4.88
CA ARG A 110 2.17 13.75 -3.46
C ARG A 110 2.42 12.48 -2.65
N ALA A 111 3.30 12.53 -1.66
CA ALA A 111 3.46 11.39 -0.76
C ALA A 111 2.21 11.26 0.12
N VAL A 112 1.62 10.07 0.13
CA VAL A 112 0.47 9.74 0.98
C VAL A 112 0.82 8.52 1.80
N SER A 113 0.79 8.69 3.13
CA SER A 113 0.88 7.61 4.11
C SER A 113 -0.51 7.38 4.69
N VAL A 114 -0.98 6.13 4.67
CA VAL A 114 -2.26 5.73 5.24
C VAL A 114 -1.99 5.10 6.59
N ALA A 115 -2.67 5.53 7.64
CA ALA A 115 -2.47 4.99 8.98
C ALA A 115 -3.77 4.46 9.57
N PRO A 116 -3.74 3.34 10.32
CA PRO A 116 -4.92 2.84 11.03
C PRO A 116 -5.42 3.82 12.11
N SER A 117 -4.51 4.61 12.68
CA SER A 117 -4.85 5.69 13.61
C SER A 117 -3.71 6.70 13.68
N ALA A 118 -4.03 7.94 14.07
CA ALA A 118 -3.03 8.98 14.29
C ALA A 118 -2.02 8.59 15.38
N ALA A 119 -2.47 7.89 16.43
CA ALA A 119 -1.62 7.43 17.53
C ALA A 119 -0.63 6.34 17.10
N LEU A 120 -1.08 5.37 16.29
CA LEU A 120 -0.22 4.32 15.76
C LEU A 120 0.81 4.90 14.79
N TRP A 121 0.40 5.84 13.93
CA TRP A 121 1.33 6.57 13.07
C TRP A 121 2.40 7.30 13.88
N LEU A 122 2.00 8.07 14.90
CA LEU A 122 2.94 8.81 15.75
C LEU A 122 3.92 7.85 16.44
N THR A 123 3.43 6.74 16.97
CA THR A 123 4.26 5.71 17.59
C THR A 123 5.26 5.13 16.60
N ALA A 124 4.80 4.79 15.38
CA ALA A 124 5.65 4.25 14.33
C ALA A 124 6.74 5.25 13.90
N THR A 125 6.44 6.55 13.79
CA THR A 125 7.45 7.57 13.44
C THR A 125 8.60 7.62 14.45
N GLY A 126 8.30 7.46 15.75
CA GLY A 126 9.26 7.59 16.84
C GLY A 126 10.12 6.37 17.17
N ARG A 127 9.90 5.20 16.53
CA ARG A 127 10.78 4.03 16.73
C ARG A 127 12.24 4.36 16.26
N PRO A 128 13.20 3.45 16.33
CA PRO A 128 14.38 3.48 15.45
C PRO A 128 14.11 2.71 14.14
N MET A 129 14.93 2.93 13.11
CA MET A 129 15.05 1.97 12.00
C MET A 129 15.99 0.84 12.42
N PRO A 130 15.77 -0.41 11.98
CA PRO A 130 16.72 -1.48 12.25
C PRO A 130 18.13 -1.14 11.73
N ALA A 131 19.14 -1.40 12.56
CA ALA A 131 20.54 -1.13 12.22
C ALA A 131 21.04 -2.10 11.14
N GLY A 132 21.94 -1.63 10.27
CA GLY A 132 22.68 -2.48 9.33
C GLY A 132 22.16 -2.53 7.89
N GLY A 133 21.06 -1.84 7.55
CA GLY A 133 20.68 -1.59 6.15
C GLY A 133 20.39 -2.84 5.31
N ARG A 134 20.17 -4.00 5.95
CA ARG A 134 20.00 -5.28 5.25
C ARG A 134 18.69 -5.30 4.47
N THR A 135 18.79 -5.60 3.18
CA THR A 135 17.66 -5.83 2.28
C THR A 135 17.44 -7.34 2.09
N VAL A 136 16.20 -7.78 2.19
CA VAL A 136 15.79 -9.17 1.92
C VAL A 136 14.79 -9.15 0.78
N LEU A 137 15.02 -9.98 -0.25
CA LEU A 137 14.17 -10.12 -1.43
C LEU A 137 13.74 -11.57 -1.54
N VAL A 138 12.44 -11.81 -1.62
CA VAL A 138 11.85 -13.15 -1.65
C VAL A 138 10.92 -13.28 -2.85
N ALA A 139 11.10 -14.35 -3.63
CA ALA A 139 10.13 -14.79 -4.63
C ALA A 139 9.49 -16.11 -4.17
N GLY A 140 8.17 -16.15 -4.09
CA GLY A 140 7.38 -17.36 -3.85
C GLY A 140 7.39 -18.31 -5.06
N PRO A 141 6.89 -19.54 -4.89
CA PRO A 141 6.85 -20.54 -5.96
C PRO A 141 5.85 -20.17 -7.07
N ASP A 142 5.99 -20.81 -8.22
CA ASP A 142 5.07 -20.76 -9.37
C ASP A 142 4.81 -19.37 -9.97
N LEU A 143 5.71 -18.42 -9.73
CA LEU A 143 5.62 -17.03 -10.19
C LEU A 143 6.86 -16.61 -10.99
N VAL A 144 6.84 -16.86 -12.30
CA VAL A 144 7.96 -16.47 -13.20
C VAL A 144 8.25 -14.97 -13.09
N HIS A 145 7.21 -14.13 -13.02
CA HIS A 145 7.37 -12.68 -12.91
C HIS A 145 7.91 -12.24 -11.54
N ALA A 146 7.61 -12.95 -10.45
CA ALA A 146 8.19 -12.66 -9.14
C ALA A 146 9.71 -12.92 -9.10
N GLU A 147 10.17 -14.00 -9.74
CA GLU A 147 11.61 -14.28 -9.84
C GLU A 147 12.34 -13.23 -10.69
N LEU A 148 11.72 -12.78 -11.79
CA LEU A 148 12.25 -11.70 -12.61
C LEU A 148 12.31 -10.38 -11.84
N GLU A 149 11.24 -10.02 -11.14
CA GLU A 149 11.18 -8.83 -10.28
C GLU A 149 12.28 -8.86 -9.21
N VAL A 150 12.40 -9.97 -8.47
CA VAL A 150 13.44 -10.12 -7.43
C VAL A 150 14.85 -10.07 -8.02
N LYS A 151 15.06 -10.61 -9.23
CA LYS A 151 16.34 -10.54 -9.92
C LYS A 151 16.72 -9.09 -10.25
N GLU A 152 15.80 -8.30 -10.81
CA GLU A 152 16.02 -6.88 -11.09
C GLU A 152 16.29 -6.09 -9.79
N LEU A 153 15.54 -6.36 -8.74
CA LEU A 153 15.74 -5.72 -7.43
C LEU A 153 17.08 -6.09 -6.79
N ALA A 154 17.59 -7.30 -7.02
CA ALA A 154 18.90 -7.72 -6.53
C ALA A 154 20.05 -6.94 -7.18
N GLU A 155 19.90 -6.55 -8.45
CA GLU A 155 20.85 -5.66 -9.13
C GLU A 155 20.87 -4.25 -8.52
N LEU A 156 19.70 -3.76 -8.08
CA LEU A 156 19.58 -2.48 -7.38
C LEU A 156 20.12 -2.51 -5.95
N HIS A 157 20.08 -3.66 -5.26
CA HIS A 157 20.51 -3.81 -3.88
C HIS A 157 21.71 -4.77 -3.75
N PRO A 158 22.94 -4.35 -4.11
CA PRO A 158 24.14 -5.16 -3.92
C PRO A 158 24.27 -5.58 -2.44
N GLY A 159 24.33 -6.90 -2.20
CA GLY A 159 24.37 -7.48 -0.84
C GLY A 159 23.01 -7.83 -0.26
N ALA A 160 21.91 -7.70 -1.01
CA ALA A 160 20.62 -8.22 -0.59
C ALA A 160 20.67 -9.75 -0.37
N THR A 161 19.96 -10.21 0.66
CA THR A 161 19.69 -11.63 0.83
C THR A 161 18.53 -12.02 -0.10
N VAL A 162 18.80 -12.89 -1.06
CA VAL A 162 17.82 -13.33 -2.07
C VAL A 162 17.39 -14.77 -1.83
N LEU A 163 16.10 -14.98 -1.59
CA LEU A 163 15.47 -16.28 -1.36
C LEU A 163 14.45 -16.58 -2.47
N THR A 164 14.74 -17.57 -3.29
CA THR A 164 13.91 -17.99 -4.45
C THR A 164 13.93 -19.51 -4.58
N GLY A 165 12.97 -20.07 -5.32
CA GLY A 165 12.82 -21.52 -5.51
C GLY A 165 12.82 -22.28 -4.18
N ASP A 166 13.55 -23.39 -4.10
CA ASP A 166 13.62 -24.24 -2.89
C ASP A 166 14.21 -23.57 -1.63
N ARG A 167 14.77 -22.35 -1.76
CA ARG A 167 15.30 -21.55 -0.64
C ARG A 167 14.28 -20.56 -0.08
N ALA A 168 13.16 -20.32 -0.77
CA ALA A 168 12.09 -19.46 -0.28
C ALA A 168 11.18 -20.23 0.70
N ARG A 169 11.76 -20.78 1.77
CA ARG A 169 11.04 -21.55 2.80
C ARG A 169 10.63 -20.65 3.96
N VAL A 170 9.54 -21.00 4.65
CA VAL A 170 8.99 -20.19 5.77
C VAL A 170 10.06 -19.89 6.82
N ALA A 171 10.80 -20.89 7.28
CA ALA A 171 11.82 -20.72 8.31
C ALA A 171 12.99 -19.82 7.87
N ASP A 172 13.43 -19.97 6.61
CA ASP A 172 14.52 -19.18 6.04
C ASP A 172 14.10 -17.72 5.84
N VAL A 173 12.87 -17.49 5.37
CA VAL A 173 12.29 -16.16 5.20
C VAL A 173 12.14 -15.46 6.55
N LEU A 174 11.58 -16.11 7.58
CA LEU A 174 11.47 -15.53 8.91
C LEU A 174 12.84 -15.16 9.50
N THR A 175 13.82 -16.04 9.35
CA THR A 175 15.19 -15.81 9.82
C THR A 175 15.84 -14.62 9.10
N ALA A 176 15.69 -14.55 7.77
CA ALA A 176 16.25 -13.47 6.97
C ALA A 176 15.58 -12.13 7.29
N THR A 177 14.26 -12.10 7.44
CA THR A 177 13.48 -10.86 7.60
C THR A 177 13.58 -10.23 8.99
N ALA A 178 13.89 -11.03 10.03
CA ALA A 178 14.07 -10.53 11.39
C ALA A 178 15.10 -9.37 11.45
N GLY A 179 14.64 -8.17 11.80
CA GLY A 179 15.46 -6.97 11.90
C GLY A 179 16.05 -6.47 10.58
N ALA A 180 15.54 -6.91 9.42
CA ALA A 180 15.94 -6.34 8.13
C ALA A 180 15.49 -4.88 8.01
N ALA A 181 16.27 -4.04 7.33
CA ALA A 181 15.87 -2.65 7.09
C ALA A 181 14.73 -2.57 6.06
N LEU A 182 14.81 -3.42 5.03
CA LEU A 182 13.83 -3.53 3.95
C LEU A 182 13.58 -5.00 3.63
N VAL A 183 12.31 -5.38 3.54
CA VAL A 183 11.88 -6.70 3.07
C VAL A 183 10.98 -6.51 1.86
N HIS A 184 11.23 -7.26 0.80
CA HIS A 184 10.35 -7.35 -0.36
C HIS A 184 9.90 -8.81 -0.52
N LEU A 185 8.59 -9.03 -0.54
CA LEU A 185 7.97 -10.34 -0.68
C LEU A 185 7.10 -10.33 -1.95
N ALA A 186 7.57 -11.01 -2.99
CA ALA A 186 6.83 -11.24 -4.23
C ALA A 186 6.30 -12.68 -4.24
N ALA A 187 5.02 -12.88 -3.95
CA ALA A 187 4.44 -14.22 -3.77
C ALA A 187 2.92 -14.20 -3.95
N HIS A 188 2.31 -15.38 -4.15
CA HIS A 188 0.86 -15.50 -4.07
C HIS A 188 0.40 -15.21 -2.64
N GLY A 189 -0.60 -14.34 -2.50
CA GLY A 189 -1.19 -13.96 -1.24
C GLY A 189 -2.59 -14.53 -1.06
N ARG A 190 -2.95 -14.84 0.18
CA ARG A 190 -4.32 -15.14 0.59
C ARG A 190 -4.65 -14.20 1.74
N PHE A 191 -5.48 -13.19 1.49
CA PHE A 191 -5.73 -12.15 2.48
C PHE A 191 -7.11 -12.31 3.11
N ARG A 192 -7.13 -12.28 4.45
CA ARG A 192 -8.33 -12.43 5.26
C ARG A 192 -8.50 -11.21 6.13
N ALA A 193 -9.45 -10.35 5.76
CA ALA A 193 -9.82 -9.20 6.59
C ALA A 193 -10.50 -9.66 7.89
N ASP A 194 -11.30 -10.72 7.82
CA ASP A 194 -12.03 -11.31 8.96
C ASP A 194 -11.10 -11.99 9.99
N ALA A 195 -9.93 -12.43 9.54
CA ALA A 195 -8.94 -13.07 10.40
C ALA A 195 -7.51 -12.80 9.90
N PRO A 196 -6.98 -11.58 10.16
CA PRO A 196 -5.69 -11.10 9.64
C PRO A 196 -4.52 -12.06 9.87
N GLN A 197 -4.46 -12.72 11.03
CA GLN A 197 -3.42 -13.68 11.41
C GLN A 197 -3.37 -14.94 10.53
N PHE A 198 -4.48 -15.25 9.83
CA PHE A 198 -4.56 -16.35 8.86
C PHE A 198 -4.40 -15.88 7.41
N SER A 199 -4.10 -14.59 7.20
CA SER A 199 -3.58 -14.15 5.91
C SER A 199 -2.21 -14.78 5.69
N ALA A 200 -1.90 -15.16 4.45
CA ALA A 200 -0.68 -15.89 4.14
C ALA A 200 -0.05 -15.47 2.81
N LEU A 201 1.25 -15.71 2.69
CA LEU A 201 1.99 -15.74 1.43
C LEU A 201 2.43 -17.17 1.16
N ASP A 202 2.21 -17.66 -0.05
CA ASP A 202 2.64 -18.99 -0.44
C ASP A 202 4.16 -18.99 -0.67
N LEU A 203 4.85 -19.89 0.04
CA LEU A 203 6.29 -20.12 -0.01
C LEU A 203 6.57 -21.58 -0.41
N ALA A 204 7.84 -21.92 -0.64
CA ALA A 204 8.25 -23.20 -1.23
C ALA A 204 7.83 -24.45 -0.43
N ASP A 205 7.67 -24.31 0.89
CA ASP A 205 7.30 -25.41 1.80
C ASP A 205 5.95 -25.21 2.50
N GLY A 206 5.20 -24.15 2.14
CA GLY A 206 3.89 -23.87 2.70
C GLY A 206 3.60 -22.38 2.87
N PRO A 207 2.47 -22.02 3.52
CA PRO A 207 2.12 -20.64 3.78
C PRO A 207 2.98 -20.01 4.89
N LEU A 208 3.52 -18.81 4.63
CA LEU A 208 3.95 -17.88 5.67
C LEU A 208 2.73 -17.06 6.12
N THR A 209 2.24 -17.32 7.34
CA THR A 209 1.04 -16.67 7.86
C THR A 209 1.34 -15.38 8.64
N GLY A 210 0.32 -14.54 8.84
CA GLY A 210 0.40 -13.41 9.78
C GLY A 210 0.81 -13.86 11.18
N HIS A 211 0.31 -15.01 11.64
CA HIS A 211 0.72 -15.62 12.91
C HIS A 211 2.23 -15.96 12.97
N ASP A 212 2.81 -16.42 11.87
CA ASP A 212 4.25 -16.72 11.81
C ASP A 212 5.07 -15.43 11.88
N VAL A 213 4.64 -14.40 11.15
CA VAL A 213 5.24 -13.06 11.16
C VAL A 213 5.17 -12.45 12.56
N GLU A 214 4.06 -12.65 13.29
CA GLU A 214 3.90 -12.13 14.65
C GLU A 214 4.92 -12.65 15.66
N ARG A 215 5.58 -13.77 15.33
CA ARG A 215 6.60 -14.41 16.16
C ARG A 215 8.02 -13.94 15.86
N LEU A 216 8.20 -13.00 14.93
CA LEU A 216 9.50 -12.41 14.64
C LEU A 216 10.05 -11.72 15.90
N PRO A 217 11.31 -12.00 16.30
CA PRO A 217 11.89 -11.40 17.49
C PRO A 217 12.15 -9.90 17.32
N VAL A 218 12.38 -9.47 16.08
CA VAL A 218 12.62 -8.07 15.70
C VAL A 218 11.91 -7.80 14.39
N ALA A 219 10.99 -6.84 14.38
CA ALA A 219 10.28 -6.46 13.17
C ALA A 219 11.23 -5.82 12.13
N PRO A 220 11.00 -6.05 10.82
CA PRO A 220 11.69 -5.30 9.79
C PRO A 220 11.29 -3.82 9.80
N GLY A 221 12.12 -2.96 9.22
CA GLY A 221 11.88 -1.52 9.17
C GLY A 221 10.73 -1.16 8.22
N CYS A 222 10.82 -1.67 6.99
CA CYS A 222 9.84 -1.50 5.92
C CYS A 222 9.58 -2.85 5.24
N ALA A 223 8.34 -3.11 4.88
CA ALA A 223 7.94 -4.28 4.11
C ALA A 223 7.23 -3.87 2.81
N VAL A 224 7.57 -4.50 1.70
CA VAL A 224 6.90 -4.38 0.41
C VAL A 224 6.26 -5.73 0.11
N LEU A 225 4.94 -5.76 -0.02
CA LEU A 225 4.16 -6.93 -0.36
C LEU A 225 3.76 -6.82 -1.84
N SER A 226 4.56 -7.41 -2.72
CA SER A 226 4.26 -7.53 -4.15
C SER A 226 3.46 -8.82 -4.37
N ALA A 227 2.27 -8.88 -3.77
CA ALA A 227 1.51 -10.12 -3.66
C ALA A 227 0.09 -9.99 -4.23
N CYS A 228 -0.22 -10.86 -5.19
CA CYS A 228 -1.53 -10.95 -5.79
C CYS A 228 -2.38 -11.95 -5.00
N GLU A 229 -3.66 -11.65 -4.82
CA GLU A 229 -4.59 -12.47 -4.05
C GLU A 229 -5.04 -13.65 -4.91
N THR A 230 -4.57 -14.85 -4.59
CA THR A 230 -5.11 -16.08 -5.14
C THR A 230 -6.45 -16.37 -4.49
N GLY A 231 -7.55 -16.14 -5.22
CA GLY A 231 -8.80 -16.85 -4.97
C GLY A 231 -9.88 -16.19 -4.10
N THR A 232 -10.00 -14.86 -4.03
CA THR A 232 -11.23 -14.23 -3.49
C THR A 232 -11.68 -13.03 -4.31
N THR A 233 -12.80 -13.17 -5.02
CA THR A 233 -13.55 -12.05 -5.64
C THR A 233 -14.36 -11.24 -4.62
N ALA A 234 -14.20 -11.52 -3.33
CA ALA A 234 -14.90 -10.84 -2.25
C ALA A 234 -13.92 -9.99 -1.44
N VAL A 235 -13.55 -8.82 -1.97
CA VAL A 235 -13.19 -7.71 -1.09
C VAL A 235 -14.47 -7.39 -0.32
N LEU A 236 -14.55 -7.87 0.94
CA LEU A 236 -15.59 -7.46 1.87
C LEU A 236 -15.62 -5.93 1.89
N ALA A 237 -16.82 -5.36 1.80
CA ALA A 237 -17.07 -3.96 2.14
C ALA A 237 -16.75 -3.80 3.64
N GLY A 238 -15.48 -3.56 3.94
CA GLY A 238 -14.96 -3.72 5.30
C GLY A 238 -13.47 -3.48 5.30
N GLY A 239 -13.11 -2.21 5.34
CA GLY A 239 -11.75 -1.68 5.26
C GLY A 239 -10.80 -2.01 6.41
N GLU A 240 -10.84 -3.21 6.97
CA GLU A 240 -9.86 -3.58 7.99
C GLU A 240 -8.53 -3.84 7.28
N LEU A 241 -7.52 -3.05 7.63
CA LEU A 241 -6.22 -2.98 6.97
C LEU A 241 -5.75 -4.37 6.52
N LEU A 242 -5.65 -4.56 5.19
CA LEU A 242 -4.95 -5.60 4.45
C LEU A 242 -4.30 -6.65 5.38
N GLY A 243 -4.96 -7.79 5.61
CA GLY A 243 -4.72 -8.65 6.79
C GLY A 243 -3.26 -8.92 7.17
N LEU A 244 -2.38 -9.20 6.21
CA LEU A 244 -0.95 -9.39 6.49
C LEU A 244 -0.22 -8.08 6.85
N ALA A 245 -0.57 -6.97 6.21
CA ALA A 245 -0.04 -5.65 6.55
C ALA A 245 -0.41 -5.23 7.98
N ALA A 246 -1.63 -5.55 8.43
CA ALA A 246 -2.02 -5.34 9.83
C ALA A 246 -1.13 -6.13 10.79
N SER A 247 -0.84 -7.40 10.49
CA SER A 247 0.04 -8.26 11.31
C SER A 247 1.47 -7.68 11.38
N LEU A 248 2.01 -7.20 10.25
CA LEU A 248 3.32 -6.54 10.19
C LEU A 248 3.37 -5.25 11.01
N LEU A 249 2.36 -4.39 10.88
CA LEU A 249 2.29 -3.13 11.64
C LEU A 249 2.18 -3.40 13.16
N ALA A 250 1.43 -4.44 13.54
CA ALA A 250 1.23 -4.84 14.93
C ALA A 250 2.55 -5.20 15.62
N ILE A 251 3.48 -5.86 14.93
CA ILE A 251 4.74 -6.32 15.52
C ILE A 251 5.85 -5.30 15.55
N GLY A 252 5.71 -4.16 14.86
CA GLY A 252 6.80 -3.19 14.85
C GLY A 252 7.09 -2.52 13.52
N VAL A 253 6.65 -3.11 12.40
CA VAL A 253 6.98 -2.60 11.07
C VAL A 253 6.46 -1.18 10.94
N ARG A 254 7.33 -0.26 10.49
CA ARG A 254 6.96 1.15 10.41
C ARG A 254 6.07 1.42 9.24
N THR A 255 6.39 0.80 8.12
CA THR A 255 5.79 1.10 6.83
C THR A 255 5.63 -0.19 6.04
N VAL A 256 4.44 -0.40 5.50
CA VAL A 256 4.10 -1.53 4.64
C VAL A 256 3.55 -0.97 3.33
N ILE A 257 4.16 -1.35 2.21
CA ILE A 257 3.62 -1.08 0.87
C ILE A 257 2.89 -2.32 0.43
N ALA A 258 1.60 -2.19 0.08
CA ALA A 258 0.76 -3.32 -0.27
C ALA A 258 -0.33 -2.91 -1.26
N PRO A 259 -0.80 -3.85 -2.11
CA PRO A 259 -1.89 -3.58 -3.05
C PRO A 259 -3.25 -3.56 -2.34
N VAL A 260 -4.17 -2.71 -2.82
CA VAL A 260 -5.59 -2.65 -2.39
C VAL A 260 -6.54 -3.28 -3.42
N LEU A 261 -6.01 -3.74 -4.55
CA LEU A 261 -6.73 -4.54 -5.54
C LEU A 261 -5.77 -5.48 -6.26
N GLN A 262 -6.35 -6.45 -6.97
CA GLN A 262 -5.60 -7.36 -7.84
C GLN A 262 -4.94 -6.62 -9.00
N VAL A 263 -3.65 -6.89 -9.19
CA VAL A 263 -2.84 -6.43 -10.31
C VAL A 263 -2.21 -7.65 -10.99
N PRO A 264 -1.96 -7.63 -12.29
CA PRO A 264 -1.25 -8.72 -12.93
C PRO A 264 0.26 -8.59 -12.66
N ASP A 265 0.91 -9.74 -12.50
CA ASP A 265 2.30 -9.84 -12.02
C ASP A 265 3.32 -9.27 -13.03
N ALA A 266 2.99 -9.23 -14.33
CA ALA A 266 3.92 -8.76 -15.35
C ALA A 266 4.14 -7.23 -15.27
N GLU A 267 3.15 -6.49 -14.77
CA GLU A 267 3.12 -5.04 -14.74
C GLU A 267 3.59 -4.45 -13.39
N THR A 268 3.91 -5.28 -12.38
CA THR A 268 4.41 -4.82 -11.07
C THR A 268 5.89 -4.47 -11.09
N ALA A 269 6.70 -5.20 -11.86
CA ALA A 269 8.16 -5.04 -11.86
C ALA A 269 8.63 -3.59 -12.12
N PRO A 270 8.11 -2.84 -13.11
CA PRO A 270 8.52 -1.45 -13.33
C PRO A 270 8.20 -0.52 -12.14
N LEU A 271 7.04 -0.73 -11.51
CA LEU A 271 6.64 0.02 -10.32
C LEU A 271 7.57 -0.30 -9.14
N MET A 272 7.87 -1.58 -8.92
CA MET A 272 8.74 -2.04 -7.82
C MET A 272 10.19 -1.58 -8.02
N THR A 273 10.72 -1.67 -9.22
CA THR A 273 12.05 -1.15 -9.57
C THR A 273 12.13 0.37 -9.35
N GLY A 274 11.08 1.11 -9.73
CA GLY A 274 10.96 2.55 -9.47
C GLY A 274 10.88 2.89 -7.98
N LEU A 275 10.13 2.13 -7.21
CA LEU A 275 10.01 2.25 -5.76
C LEU A 275 11.36 1.99 -5.07
N HIS A 276 12.00 0.86 -5.37
CA HIS A 276 13.27 0.46 -4.76
C HIS A 276 14.41 1.43 -5.11
N SER A 277 14.39 2.02 -6.30
CA SER A 277 15.33 3.09 -6.67
C SER A 277 15.19 4.31 -5.76
N GLY A 278 13.95 4.74 -5.47
CA GLY A 278 13.68 5.83 -4.55
C GLY A 278 14.08 5.51 -3.10
N LEU A 279 13.74 4.31 -2.62
CA LEU A 279 14.13 3.84 -1.29
C LEU A 279 15.66 3.82 -1.11
N ARG A 280 16.40 3.33 -2.13
CA ARG A 280 17.87 3.31 -2.13
C ARG A 280 18.48 4.72 -2.14
N ALA A 281 17.81 5.68 -2.78
CA ALA A 281 18.19 7.08 -2.75
C ALA A 281 17.85 7.78 -1.40
N GLY A 282 17.34 7.04 -0.41
CA GLY A 282 17.00 7.57 0.91
C GLY A 282 15.65 8.29 0.97
N GLN A 283 14.82 8.16 -0.06
CA GLN A 283 13.47 8.74 -0.05
C GLN A 283 12.58 7.99 0.97
N PRO A 284 11.69 8.71 1.69
CA PRO A 284 10.63 8.07 2.46
C PRO A 284 9.77 7.17 1.56
N ALA A 285 9.28 6.05 2.09
CA ALA A 285 8.58 5.04 1.31
C ALA A 285 7.33 5.59 0.59
N ALA A 286 6.54 6.46 1.24
CA ALA A 286 5.40 7.12 0.62
C ALA A 286 5.79 8.01 -0.57
N ALA A 287 6.93 8.70 -0.50
CA ALA A 287 7.42 9.57 -1.57
C ALA A 287 7.98 8.74 -2.73
N ALA A 288 8.75 7.69 -2.42
CA ALA A 288 9.27 6.75 -3.42
C ALA A 288 8.12 6.06 -4.19
N LEU A 289 7.06 5.64 -3.49
CA LEU A 289 5.87 5.07 -4.11
C LEU A 289 5.12 6.09 -4.98
N ALA A 290 4.90 7.32 -4.49
CA ALA A 290 4.21 8.36 -5.26
C ALA A 290 4.94 8.67 -6.57
N ALA A 291 6.27 8.83 -6.52
CA ALA A 291 7.07 9.10 -7.71
C ALA A 291 7.10 7.91 -8.69
N ALA A 292 7.14 6.67 -8.18
CA ALA A 292 7.09 5.48 -9.03
C ALA A 292 5.71 5.31 -9.69
N ALA A 293 4.63 5.51 -8.93
CA ALA A 293 3.26 5.44 -9.42
C ALA A 293 2.96 6.52 -10.46
N GLU A 294 3.44 7.75 -10.28
CA GLU A 294 3.28 8.83 -11.27
C GLU A 294 3.92 8.48 -12.61
N ARG A 295 5.13 7.91 -12.60
CA ARG A 295 5.81 7.44 -13.82
C ARG A 295 5.05 6.29 -14.48
N ALA A 296 4.63 5.29 -13.70
CA ALA A 296 3.90 4.13 -14.22
C ALA A 296 2.51 4.51 -14.78
N ALA A 297 1.83 5.50 -14.20
CA ALA A 297 0.53 5.96 -14.68
C ALA A 297 0.54 6.55 -16.11
N ALA A 298 1.71 6.97 -16.60
CA ALA A 298 1.90 7.43 -17.97
C ALA A 298 2.00 6.30 -19.01
N GLY A 299 2.16 5.04 -18.57
CA GLY A 299 2.26 3.85 -19.41
C GLY A 299 0.92 3.35 -19.95
N SER A 300 0.79 2.03 -20.10
CA SER A 300 -0.43 1.33 -20.54
C SER A 300 -1.55 1.40 -19.49
N ASP A 301 -2.79 1.04 -19.87
CA ASP A 301 -3.92 0.96 -18.92
C ASP A 301 -3.61 0.01 -17.75
N ALA A 302 -2.91 -1.09 -18.01
CA ALA A 302 -2.48 -2.03 -16.99
C ALA A 302 -1.44 -1.37 -16.05
N ASP A 303 -0.43 -0.67 -16.60
CA ASP A 303 0.56 0.05 -15.79
C ASP A 303 -0.09 1.10 -14.88
N ALA A 304 -1.08 1.82 -15.40
CA ALA A 304 -1.83 2.81 -14.62
C ALA A 304 -2.71 2.18 -13.54
N ALA A 305 -3.30 1.01 -13.80
CA ALA A 305 -4.04 0.27 -12.80
C ALA A 305 -3.11 -0.28 -11.70
N THR A 306 -1.94 -0.79 -12.08
CA THR A 306 -0.92 -1.28 -11.16
C THR A 306 -0.37 -0.16 -10.28
N ALA A 307 -0.05 0.99 -10.87
CA ALA A 307 0.38 2.19 -10.14
C ALA A 307 -0.65 2.66 -9.11
N ALA A 308 -1.94 2.57 -9.44
CA ALA A 308 -3.03 2.93 -8.54
C ALA A 308 -3.23 1.92 -7.41
N ALA A 309 -2.85 0.65 -7.61
CA ALA A 309 -3.19 -0.40 -6.69
C ALA A 309 -2.39 -0.37 -5.40
N PHE A 310 -1.18 0.16 -5.39
CA PHE A 310 -0.34 0.14 -4.20
C PHE A 310 -0.55 1.37 -3.34
N ILE A 311 -0.67 1.14 -2.03
CA ILE A 311 -0.68 2.19 -1.01
C ILE A 311 0.48 2.01 -0.05
N CYS A 312 0.89 3.11 0.57
CA CYS A 312 1.86 3.11 1.65
C CYS A 312 1.11 3.20 2.98
N VAL A 313 1.23 2.18 3.83
CA VAL A 313 0.57 2.09 5.13
C VAL A 313 1.58 2.22 6.26
N GLY A 314 1.32 3.06 7.26
CA GLY A 314 2.24 3.31 8.37
C GLY A 314 2.94 4.67 8.26
N ALA A 315 4.15 4.79 8.81
CA ALA A 315 4.87 6.07 9.02
C ALA A 315 5.69 6.57 7.83
#